data_AF-A0A0P9FCD8-F1
#
_entry.id   AF-A0A0P9FCD8-F1
#
_cell.length_a   1.000
_cell.length_b   1.000
_cell.length_c   1.000
_cell.angle_alpha   90.00
_cell.angle_beta   90.00
_cell.angle_gamma   90.00
#
_symmetry.space_group_name_H-M   'P 1'
#
loop_
_entity.id
_entity.type
_entity.pdbx_description
1 polymer ?
#
loop_
_entity_poly.entity_id
_entity_poly.type
_entity_poly.pdbx_seq_one_letter_code
_entity_poly.pdbx_strand_id
1 'polypeptide(L)' 'MDAMTENEPLAKYTSWRIGGPARFFANVASPDALRDALAWAREQGLPVFILGGGTNLLVRDAGFAGLVIRYRDTSP' A
#
# COMPACT_ATOMS: atom_id res chain seq x y z
N MET A 1 5.05 -9.11 9.24
CA MET A 1 4.15 -8.33 8.37
C MET A 1 2.70 -8.54 8.81
N ASP A 2 1.90 -7.48 9.01
CA ASP A 2 0.44 -7.63 9.16
C ASP A 2 -0.17 -8.19 7.86
N ALA A 3 -1.34 -8.82 7.96
CA ALA A 3 -1.98 -9.50 6.83
C ALA A 3 -2.08 -8.60 5.58
N MET A 4 -1.62 -9.11 4.44
CA MET A 4 -1.74 -8.46 3.13
C MET A 4 -3.13 -8.72 2.56
N THR A 5 -3.73 -7.69 1.97
CA THR A 5 -5.08 -7.77 1.39
C THR A 5 -5.00 -7.64 -0.13
N GLU A 6 -5.78 -8.46 -0.85
CA GLU A 6 -5.91 -8.36 -2.30
C GLU A 6 -7.06 -7.44 -2.70
N ASN A 7 -6.90 -6.74 -3.83
CA ASN A 7 -7.91 -5.87 -4.44
C ASN A 7 -8.47 -4.79 -3.49
N GLU A 8 -7.60 -4.24 -2.63
CA GLU A 8 -8.00 -3.28 -1.61
C GLU A 8 -8.24 -1.89 -2.21
N PRO A 9 -9.45 -1.29 -2.09
CA PRO A 9 -9.77 0.02 -2.66
C PRO A 9 -8.93 1.15 -2.05
N LEU A 10 -8.14 1.84 -2.87
CA LEU A 10 -7.26 2.91 -2.39
C LEU A 10 -8.01 4.18 -1.98
N ALA A 11 -9.25 4.36 -2.45
CA ALA A 11 -10.16 5.41 -2.00
C ALA A 11 -10.34 5.48 -0.47
N LYS A 12 -10.18 4.37 0.25
CA LYS A 12 -10.25 4.36 1.74
C LYS A 12 -9.10 5.12 2.40
N TYR A 13 -8.01 5.36 1.66
CA TYR A 13 -6.74 5.89 2.18
C TYR A 13 -6.32 7.21 1.53
N THR A 14 -7.12 7.78 0.62
CA THR A 14 -6.87 9.08 0.00
C THR A 14 -7.83 10.13 0.56
N SER A 15 -7.36 11.38 0.75
CA SER A 15 -8.24 12.46 1.25
C SER A 15 -9.41 12.75 0.33
N TRP A 16 -9.22 12.55 -0.98
CA TRP A 16 -10.24 12.77 -2.00
C TRP A 16 -11.26 11.63 -2.08
N ARG A 17 -11.02 10.50 -1.39
CA ARG A 17 -11.82 9.27 -1.48
C ARG A 17 -12.01 8.76 -2.90
N ILE A 18 -11.00 8.99 -3.73
CA ILE A 18 -10.90 8.55 -5.13
C ILE A 18 -9.73 7.57 -5.22
N GLY A 19 -9.90 6.51 -6.01
CA GLY A 19 -8.85 5.53 -6.28
C GLY A 19 -9.36 4.11 -6.37
N GLY A 20 -9.00 3.44 -7.47
CA GLY A 20 -9.27 2.03 -7.69
C GLY A 20 -8.50 1.08 -6.75
N PRO A 21 -8.62 -0.24 -6.95
CA PRO A 21 -8.00 -1.23 -6.08
C PRO A 21 -6.48 -1.30 -6.28
N ALA A 22 -5.74 -1.48 -5.19
CA ALA A 22 -4.40 -2.04 -5.28
C ALA A 22 -4.51 -3.56 -5.43
N ARG A 23 -3.74 -4.15 -6.34
CA ARG A 23 -3.69 -5.62 -6.49
C ARG A 23 -3.32 -6.27 -5.15
N PHE A 24 -2.31 -5.72 -4.48
CA PHE A 24 -1.96 -6.06 -3.11
C PHE A 24 -1.82 -4.80 -2.27
N PHE A 25 -2.25 -4.87 -1.01
CA PHE A 25 -2.13 -3.80 -0.04
C PHE A 25 -1.57 -4.33 1.27
N ALA A 26 -0.55 -3.67 1.79
CA ALA A 26 0.05 -3.96 3.08
C ALA A 26 0.01 -2.70 3.95
N ASN A 27 -0.52 -2.82 5.16
CA ASN A 27 -0.37 -1.80 6.18
C ASN A 27 0.73 -2.25 7.13
N VAL A 28 1.82 -1.48 7.24
CA VAL A 28 2.99 -1.84 8.04
C VAL A 28 3.26 -0.78 9.09
N ALA A 29 3.68 -1.23 10.27
CA ALA A 29 3.96 -0.37 11.43
C ALA A 29 5.39 -0.51 11.99
N SER A 30 6.28 -1.20 11.26
CA SER A 30 7.68 -1.32 11.66
C SER A 30 8.61 -1.39 10.43
N PRO A 31 9.89 -1.03 10.60
CA PRO A 31 10.90 -1.19 9.55
C PRO A 31 11.06 -2.64 9.08
N ASP A 32 10.94 -3.62 9.99
CA ASP A 32 11.05 -5.04 9.64
C ASP A 32 9.87 -5.50 8.79
N ALA A 33 8.64 -5.11 9.14
CA ALA A 33 7.46 -5.41 8.32
C ALA A 33 7.53 -4.75 6.93
N LEU A 34 8.13 -3.56 6.83
CA LEU A 34 8.40 -2.91 5.55
C LEU A 34 9.42 -3.70 4.71
N ARG A 35 10.50 -4.19 5.34
CA ARG A 35 11.51 -5.03 4.67
C ARG A 35 10.89 -6.33 4.14
N ASP A 36 10.07 -7.00 4.95
CA ASP A 36 9.34 -8.21 4.54
C ASP A 36 8.47 -7.96 3.30
N ALA A 37 7.69 -6.87 3.32
CA ALA A 37 6.80 -6.49 2.23
C ALA A 37 7.56 -6.19 0.92
N LEU A 38 8.68 -5.48 1.02
CA LEU A 38 9.55 -5.17 -0.12
C LEU A 38 10.23 -6.42 -0.69
N ALA A 39 10.70 -7.31 0.18
CA ALA A 39 11.30 -8.58 -0.24
C ALA A 39 10.27 -9.45 -0.97
N TRP A 40 9.08 -9.58 -0.42
CA TRP A 40 7.98 -10.31 -1.04
C TRP A 40 7.61 -9.73 -2.41
N ALA A 41 7.45 -8.41 -2.53
CA ALA A 41 7.11 -7.80 -3.83
C ALA A 41 8.20 -8.01 -4.88
N ARG A 42 9.47 -7.99 -4.46
CA ARG A 42 10.62 -8.28 -5.33
C ARG A 42 10.59 -9.72 -5.84
N GLU A 43 10.30 -10.68 -4.97
CA GLU A 43 10.16 -12.10 -5.35
C GLU A 43 9.03 -12.34 -6.35
N GLN A 44 7.94 -11.57 -6.22
CA GLN A 44 6.79 -11.64 -7.14
C GLN A 44 6.96 -10.80 -8.42
N GLY A 45 8.05 -10.03 -8.54
CA GLY A 45 8.26 -9.12 -9.66
C GLY A 45 7.22 -8.00 -9.77
N LEU A 46 6.66 -7.57 -8.63
CA LEU A 46 5.59 -6.57 -8.59
C LEU A 46 6.14 -5.15 -8.44
N PRO A 47 5.55 -4.15 -9.14
CA PRO A 47 5.84 -2.76 -8.84
C PRO A 47 5.34 -2.40 -7.44
N VAL A 48 6.09 -1.56 -6.73
CA VAL A 48 5.77 -1.12 -5.37
C VAL A 48 5.47 0.37 -5.35
N PHE A 49 4.45 0.77 -4.59
CA PHE A 49 4.17 2.16 -4.26
C PHE A 49 4.06 2.33 -2.74
N ILE A 50 4.80 3.30 -2.18
CA ILE A 50 4.75 3.63 -0.75
C ILE A 50 3.71 4.72 -0.52
N LEU A 51 2.69 4.40 0.26
CA LEU A 51 1.61 5.31 0.65
C LEU A 51 1.87 5.89 2.04
N GLY A 52 2.00 7.21 2.11
CA GLY A 52 2.01 7.95 3.37
C GLY A 52 0.59 8.23 3.89
N GLY A 53 0.31 9.49 4.24
CA GLY A 53 -1.01 9.93 4.72
C GLY A 53 -2.10 10.05 3.64
N GLY A 54 -1.75 9.96 2.35
CA GLY A 54 -2.72 10.00 1.23
C GLY A 54 -3.38 11.38 0.97
N THR A 55 -2.81 12.46 1.51
CA THR A 55 -3.39 13.81 1.43
C THR A 55 -3.21 14.50 0.08
N ASN A 56 -2.20 14.10 -0.70
CA ASN A 56 -1.89 14.66 -2.01
C ASN A 56 -1.67 13.55 -3.05
N LEU A 57 -2.60 12.58 -3.11
CA LEU A 57 -2.53 11.48 -4.06
C LEU A 57 -3.85 11.38 -4.83
N LEU A 58 -3.74 11.31 -6.17
CA LEU A 58 -4.83 10.98 -7.07
C LEU A 58 -4.54 9.63 -7.70
N VAL A 59 -5.31 8.61 -7.30
CA VAL A 59 -5.19 7.26 -7.84
C VAL A 59 -6.24 7.10 -8.94
N ARG A 60 -5.84 6.51 -10.08
CA ARG A 60 -6.78 6.21 -11.18
C ARG A 60 -7.84 5.20 -10.73
N ASP A 61 -9.01 5.21 -11.35
CA ASP A 61 -10.08 4.24 -11.07
C ASP A 61 -9.69 2.80 -11.42
N ALA A 62 -8.77 2.63 -12.38
CA ALA A 62 -8.16 1.33 -12.70
C ALA A 62 -7.26 0.78 -11.56
N GLY A 63 -6.93 1.61 -10.57
CA GLY A 63 -6.14 1.20 -9.41
C GLY A 63 -4.65 1.08 -9.69
N PHE A 64 -3.99 0.18 -8.95
CA PHE A 64 -2.55 -0.08 -9.04
C PHE A 64 -2.27 -1.58 -9.13
N ALA A 65 -1.67 -2.02 -10.25
CA ALA A 65 -1.41 -3.43 -10.55
C ALA A 65 -0.17 -4.00 -9.83
N GLY A 66 0.08 -3.58 -8.59
CA GLY A 66 1.23 -3.97 -7.80
C GLY A 66 0.94 -3.95 -6.30
N LEU A 67 1.99 -3.85 -5.49
CA LEU A 67 1.88 -3.74 -4.04
C LEU A 67 1.87 -2.26 -3.63
N VAL A 68 0.81 -1.86 -2.92
CA VAL A 68 0.80 -0.61 -2.17
C VAL A 68 1.13 -0.89 -0.71
N ILE A 69 2.17 -0.23 -0.19
CA ILE A 69 2.57 -0.35 1.21
C ILE A 69 2.25 0.95 1.93
N ARG A 70 1.33 0.93 2.88
CA ARG A 70 1.07 2.04 3.78
C ARG A 70 1.93 1.92 5.03
N TYR A 71 2.88 2.83 5.20
CA TYR A 71 3.71 2.88 6.40
C TYR A 71 3.07 3.80 7.44
N ARG A 72 2.68 3.25 8.59
CA ARG A 72 2.19 4.00 9.75
C ARG A 72 3.02 3.63 10.95
N ASP A 73 4.02 4.47 11.26
CA ASP A 73 4.71 4.34 12.53
C ASP A 73 3.73 4.61 13.67
N THR A 74 3.61 3.66 14.58
CA THR A 74 2.81 3.79 15.80
C THR A 74 3.70 3.95 17.04
N SER A 75 5.01 4.17 16.85
CA SER A 75 5.91 4.50 17.96
C SER A 75 5.51 5.85 18.58
N PRO A 76 5.47 5.95 19.91
CA PRO A 76 5.08 7.16 20.63
C PRO A 76 6.07 8.31 20.47
#